data_AF-V9LFD5-F1
#
_entry.id   AF-V9LFD5-F1
#
_cell.length_a   1.000
_cell.length_b   1.000
_cell.length_c   1.000
_cell.angle_alpha   90.00
_cell.angle_beta   90.00
_cell.angle_gamma   90.00
#
_symmetry.space_group_name_H-M   'P 1'
#
loop_
_entity.id
_entity.type
_entity.pdbx_description
1 polymer ?
#
loop_
_entity_poly.entity_id
_entity_poly.type
_entity_poly.pdbx_seq_one_letter_code
_entity_poly.pdbx_strand_id
1 'polypeptide(L)'
;SLVKIVTISHSVSEVPSELKDVQKQHKEVLQKQSETMKVNTILVKEKEKTFKLVDRYTELTIISDLRGLKLVEHELVARGRDHEKCREKLLQGELEKIRIDQLFHSSFSTGTLWSWIKSFIWTSEAGTSAVVSGVAGIGKTTMVQKIVYEWARGEIYPDFHFVFIFKCRDLNSLKCEINLKHLILDEYPHLRNVVGELWKHPDR
;
A
#
# COMPACT_ATOMS: atom_id res chain seq x y z
N SER A 1 15.53 20.44 16.69
CA SER A 1 14.72 19.29 17.11
C SER A 1 13.30 19.71 17.43
N LEU A 2 12.36 19.45 16.51
CA LEU A 2 10.92 19.42 16.76
C LEU A 2 10.30 18.50 15.70
N VAL A 3 10.40 17.18 15.91
CA VAL A 3 9.53 16.24 15.20
C VAL A 3 8.18 16.36 15.91
N LYS A 4 7.30 17.21 15.38
CA LYS A 4 5.89 17.16 15.75
C LYS A 4 5.36 15.83 15.23
N ILE A 5 5.37 14.81 16.09
CA ILE A 5 4.57 13.60 15.88
C ILE A 5 3.13 14.08 15.95
N VAL A 6 2.52 14.26 14.78
CA VAL A 6 1.08 14.49 14.65
C VAL A 6 0.44 13.24 15.24
N THR A 7 0.01 13.36 16.50
CA THR A 7 -0.72 12.32 17.18
C THR A 7 -2.12 12.37 16.59
N ILE A 8 -2.46 11.37 15.78
CA ILE A 8 -3.80 11.23 15.21
C ILE A 8 -4.71 10.86 16.38
N SER A 9 -5.32 11.86 17.01
CA SER A 9 -6.37 11.68 18.01
C SER A 9 -7.71 11.52 17.28
N HIS A 10 -7.98 10.33 16.76
CA HIS A 10 -9.33 9.93 16.38
C HIS A 10 -9.62 8.55 16.94
N SER A 11 -10.83 8.37 17.46
CA SER A 11 -11.34 7.11 17.99
C SER A 11 -11.24 6.04 16.90
N VAL A 12 -10.22 5.19 16.96
CA VAL A 12 -10.10 3.99 16.13
C VAL A 12 -11.43 3.27 16.22
N SER A 13 -12.14 3.16 15.10
CA SER A 13 -13.43 2.48 15.08
C SER A 13 -13.23 1.06 15.56
N GLU A 14 -13.83 0.68 16.69
CA GLU A 14 -13.65 -0.65 17.23
C GLU A 14 -14.20 -1.71 16.27
N VAL A 15 -13.41 -2.77 16.08
CA VAL A 15 -13.82 -3.96 15.33
C VAL A 15 -14.93 -4.64 16.12
N PRO A 16 -16.07 -5.01 15.49
CA PRO A 16 -17.14 -5.76 16.16
C PRO A 16 -16.56 -6.98 16.89
N SER A 17 -17.04 -7.26 18.11
CA SER A 17 -16.52 -8.34 18.95
C SER A 17 -16.47 -9.68 18.22
N GLU A 18 -17.46 -9.95 17.39
CA GLU A 18 -17.61 -11.16 16.57
C GLU A 18 -16.50 -11.33 15.51
N LEU A 19 -15.88 -10.23 15.08
CA LEU A 19 -14.83 -10.23 14.06
C LEU A 19 -13.42 -10.19 14.64
N LYS A 20 -13.25 -9.94 15.95
CA LYS A 20 -11.93 -9.75 16.57
C LYS A 20 -11.03 -10.97 16.42
N ASP A 21 -11.56 -12.17 16.66
CA ASP A 21 -10.78 -13.41 16.57
C ASP A 21 -10.36 -13.70 15.13
N VAL A 22 -11.27 -13.49 14.18
CA VAL A 22 -11.00 -13.71 12.75
C VAL A 22 -10.05 -12.65 12.19
N GLN A 23 -10.17 -11.40 12.63
CA GLN A 23 -9.23 -10.35 12.29
C GLN A 23 -7.83 -10.69 12.80
N LYS A 24 -7.71 -11.14 14.05
CA LYS A 24 -6.43 -11.56 14.62
C LYS A 24 -5.81 -12.69 13.81
N GLN A 25 -6.59 -13.73 13.49
CA GLN A 25 -6.13 -14.83 12.63
C GLN A 25 -5.68 -14.31 11.26
N HIS A 26 -6.42 -13.39 10.66
CA HIS A 26 -6.09 -12.82 9.35
C HIS A 26 -4.78 -12.01 9.39
N LYS A 27 -4.57 -11.20 10.43
CA LYS A 27 -3.31 -10.49 10.67
C LYS A 27 -2.14 -11.46 10.81
N GLU A 28 -2.29 -12.53 11.59
CA GLU A 28 -1.25 -13.57 11.74
C GLU A 28 -0.88 -14.23 10.41
N VAL A 29 -1.89 -14.56 9.57
CA VAL A 29 -1.67 -15.10 8.23
C VAL A 29 -0.90 -14.12 7.34
N LEU A 30 -1.33 -12.86 7.27
CA LEU A 30 -0.67 -11.85 6.44
C LEU A 30 0.74 -11.52 6.93
N GLN A 31 0.95 -11.46 8.24
CA GLN A 31 2.26 -11.25 8.83
C GLN A 31 3.22 -12.36 8.40
N LYS A 32 2.81 -13.63 8.54
CA LYS A 32 3.63 -14.78 8.13
C LYS A 32 3.92 -14.78 6.63
N GLN A 33 2.95 -14.41 5.81
CA GLN A 33 3.12 -14.32 4.35
C GLN A 33 4.05 -13.19 3.93
N SER A 34 4.03 -12.07 4.66
CA SER A 34 4.82 -10.87 4.34
C SER A 34 6.17 -10.78 5.07
N GLU A 35 6.45 -11.66 6.03
CA GLU A 35 7.70 -11.66 6.80
C GLU A 35 8.96 -11.92 5.95
N THR A 36 8.84 -12.70 4.88
CA THR A 36 10.01 -13.17 4.12
C THR A 36 10.04 -12.71 2.68
N MET A 37 11.24 -12.39 2.18
CA MET A 37 11.52 -12.05 0.81
C MET A 37 12.32 -13.15 0.13
N LYS A 38 11.84 -13.60 -1.03
CA LYS A 38 12.52 -14.56 -1.89
C LYS A 38 13.27 -13.83 -3.00
N VAL A 39 14.57 -14.09 -3.13
CA VAL A 39 15.43 -13.48 -4.13
C VAL A 39 16.06 -14.57 -5.00
N ASN A 40 15.82 -14.48 -6.30
CA ASN A 40 16.46 -15.34 -7.29
C ASN A 40 17.85 -14.79 -7.57
N THR A 41 18.88 -15.62 -7.33
CA THR A 41 20.27 -15.24 -7.62
C THR A 41 20.56 -15.58 -9.09
N ILE A 42 21.08 -14.59 -9.84
CA ILE A 42 21.33 -14.70 -11.28
C ILE A 42 22.57 -15.56 -11.57
N LEU A 43 23.43 -15.75 -10.57
CA LEU A 43 24.69 -16.47 -10.69
C LEU A 43 24.67 -17.65 -9.71
N VAL A 44 24.90 -18.84 -10.27
CA VAL A 44 25.04 -20.14 -9.60
C VAL A 44 23.71 -20.90 -9.39
N LYS A 45 23.74 -22.20 -9.72
CA LYS A 45 22.67 -23.22 -9.70
C LYS A 45 21.95 -23.43 -8.34
N GLU A 46 22.07 -22.49 -7.39
CA GLU A 46 21.43 -22.58 -6.08
C GLU A 46 20.10 -21.85 -6.00
N LYS A 47 19.17 -22.53 -5.32
CA LYS A 47 17.75 -22.25 -5.17
C LYS A 47 17.52 -20.89 -4.50
N GLU A 48 16.42 -20.25 -4.94
CA GLU A 48 15.72 -19.13 -4.30
C GLU A 48 16.13 -18.89 -2.83
N LYS A 49 16.84 -17.78 -2.55
CA LYS A 49 17.25 -17.42 -1.18
C LYS A 49 16.13 -16.69 -0.47
N THR A 50 15.84 -17.08 0.76
CA THR A 50 14.81 -16.46 1.59
C THR A 50 15.47 -15.62 2.68
N PHE A 51 15.06 -14.37 2.80
CA PHE A 51 15.52 -13.40 3.80
C PHE A 51 14.34 -12.87 4.59
N LYS A 52 14.56 -12.38 5.82
CA LYS A 52 13.54 -11.57 6.49
C LYS A 52 13.43 -10.21 5.80
N LEU A 53 12.20 -9.74 5.62
CA LEU A 53 11.91 -8.45 5.00
C LEU A 53 12.60 -7.31 5.76
N VAL A 54 12.46 -7.31 7.08
CA VAL A 54 12.98 -6.23 7.95
C VAL A 54 14.50 -6.07 7.86
N ASP A 55 15.24 -7.14 7.60
CA ASP A 55 16.71 -7.14 7.56
C ASP A 55 17.28 -6.55 6.26
N ARG A 56 16.47 -6.52 5.19
CA ARG A 56 16.93 -6.20 3.83
C ARG A 56 16.12 -5.10 3.15
N TYR A 57 15.07 -4.61 3.81
CA TYR A 57 14.22 -3.56 3.26
C TYR A 57 14.96 -2.23 3.23
N THR A 58 15.04 -1.64 2.05
CA THR A 58 15.48 -0.25 1.86
C THR A 58 14.25 0.61 1.63
N GLU A 59 14.09 1.66 2.44
CA GLU A 59 12.96 2.57 2.33
C GLU A 59 12.93 3.27 0.97
N LEU A 60 11.79 3.19 0.29
CA LEU A 60 11.58 3.87 -0.97
C LEU A 60 11.15 5.31 -0.71
N THR A 61 11.78 6.26 -1.39
CA THR A 61 11.31 7.64 -1.39
C THR A 61 10.09 7.75 -2.30
N ILE A 62 8.95 8.09 -1.73
CA ILE A 62 7.71 8.35 -2.46
C ILE A 62 7.53 9.86 -2.58
N ILE A 63 7.13 10.28 -3.77
CA ILE A 63 6.90 11.67 -4.14
C ILE A 63 5.55 11.75 -4.84
N SER A 64 4.87 12.88 -4.71
CA SER A 64 3.66 13.16 -5.47
C SER A 64 3.99 13.31 -6.96
N ASP A 65 3.10 12.80 -7.80
CA ASP A 65 3.21 12.90 -9.24
C ASP A 65 2.95 14.33 -9.73
N LEU A 66 3.87 14.89 -10.52
CA LEU A 66 3.76 16.23 -11.14
C LEU A 66 2.98 16.21 -12.48
N ARG A 67 2.60 15.02 -12.97
CA ARG A 67 2.03 14.81 -14.32
C ARG A 67 0.64 15.42 -14.56
N GLY A 68 -0.02 15.99 -13.54
CA GLY A 68 -1.25 16.78 -13.73
C GLY A 68 -1.07 18.05 -14.57
N LEU A 69 0.18 18.45 -14.89
CA LEU A 69 0.49 19.75 -15.49
C LEU A 69 0.90 19.75 -16.97
N LYS A 70 0.99 18.62 -17.69
CA LYS A 70 1.17 18.69 -19.16
C LYS A 70 0.96 17.36 -19.85
N LEU A 71 -0.05 17.33 -20.73
CA LEU A 71 -0.33 16.26 -21.66
C LEU A 71 0.56 16.40 -22.92
N VAL A 72 1.04 15.26 -23.39
CA VAL A 72 1.69 14.95 -24.67
C VAL A 72 3.10 15.53 -24.91
N GLU A 73 4.10 14.65 -24.84
CA GLU A 73 5.15 14.47 -25.88
C GLU A 73 5.97 13.21 -25.54
N HIS A 74 6.65 12.63 -26.54
CA HIS A 74 7.43 11.37 -26.52
C HIS A 74 7.78 10.83 -25.12
N GLU A 75 7.15 9.70 -24.75
CA GLU A 75 7.15 9.08 -23.41
C GLU A 75 8.55 8.96 -22.76
N LEU A 76 9.59 8.69 -23.55
CA LEU A 76 10.97 8.58 -23.06
C LEU A 76 11.59 9.94 -22.70
N VAL A 77 11.40 10.96 -23.53
CA VAL A 77 11.94 12.31 -23.32
C VAL A 77 11.16 13.04 -22.21
N ALA A 78 9.85 12.80 -22.12
CA ALA A 78 9.02 13.28 -21.02
C ALA A 78 9.50 12.73 -19.67
N ARG A 79 9.73 11.41 -19.58
CA ARG A 79 10.24 10.77 -18.35
C ARG A 79 11.60 11.31 -17.91
N GLY A 80 12.52 11.56 -18.86
CA GLY A 80 13.83 12.14 -18.54
C GLY A 80 13.72 13.56 -17.97
N ARG A 81 12.94 14.43 -18.60
CA ARG A 81 12.71 15.81 -18.14
C ARG A 81 11.98 15.87 -16.80
N ASP A 82 10.97 15.02 -16.60
CA ASP A 82 10.21 14.97 -15.34
C ASP A 82 11.08 14.46 -14.18
N HIS A 83 11.91 13.45 -14.43
CA HIS A 83 12.84 12.93 -13.43
C HIS A 83 13.84 14.00 -13.00
N GLU A 84 14.40 14.74 -13.96
CA GLU A 84 15.34 15.82 -13.69
C GLU A 84 14.69 16.97 -12.91
N LYS A 85 13.50 17.41 -13.34
CA LYS A 85 12.74 18.45 -12.64
C LYS A 85 12.36 18.03 -11.23
N CYS A 86 11.96 16.78 -11.05
CA CYS A 86 11.68 16.23 -9.73
C CYS A 86 12.94 16.22 -8.85
N ARG A 87 14.07 15.82 -9.42
CA ARG A 87 15.37 15.78 -8.73
C ARG A 87 15.79 17.18 -8.30
N GLU A 88 15.70 18.17 -9.18
CA GLU A 88 15.97 19.58 -8.87
C GLU A 88 15.09 20.09 -7.73
N LYS A 89 13.78 19.88 -7.82
CA LYS A 89 12.83 20.30 -6.79
C LYS A 89 13.08 19.60 -5.45
N LEU A 90 13.45 18.33 -5.46
CA LEU A 90 13.80 17.59 -4.25
C LEU A 90 15.08 18.17 -3.61
N LEU A 91 16.08 18.53 -4.42
CA LEU A 91 17.32 19.17 -3.95
C LEU A 91 17.05 20.58 -3.41
N GLN A 92 16.06 21.28 -3.97
CA GLN A 92 15.59 22.57 -3.49
C GLN A 92 14.63 22.45 -2.29
N GLY A 93 14.26 21.24 -1.88
CA GLY A 93 13.33 20.98 -0.77
C GLY A 93 11.87 21.30 -1.07
N GLU A 94 11.50 21.51 -2.34
CA GLU A 94 10.15 21.89 -2.77
C GLU A 94 9.15 20.71 -2.85
N LEU A 95 9.65 19.47 -2.85
CA LEU A 95 8.81 18.27 -2.87
C LEU A 95 8.75 17.62 -1.50
N GLU A 96 7.53 17.43 -1.00
CA GLU A 96 7.29 16.66 0.22
C GLU A 96 7.48 15.17 -0.05
N LYS A 97 8.29 14.52 0.78
CA LYS A 97 8.41 13.06 0.78
C LYS A 97 7.20 12.47 1.48
N ILE A 98 6.53 11.55 0.80
CA ILE A 98 5.39 10.81 1.35
C ILE A 98 5.93 9.55 2.02
N ARG A 99 5.59 9.33 3.29
CA ARG A 99 5.94 8.09 3.98
C ARG A 99 4.89 7.00 3.71
N ILE A 100 5.29 5.74 3.89
CA ILE A 100 4.40 4.60 3.64
C ILE A 100 3.23 4.50 4.62
N ASP A 101 3.31 5.09 5.82
CA ASP A 101 2.21 5.19 6.80
C ASP A 101 1.22 6.31 6.44
N GLN A 102 1.57 7.14 5.46
CA GLN A 102 0.82 8.32 5.07
C GLN A 102 0.05 8.16 3.76
N LEU A 103 0.28 7.08 2.98
CA LEU A 103 -0.32 6.91 1.65
C LEU A 103 -1.86 7.00 1.64
N PHE A 104 -2.50 6.51 2.70
CA PHE A 104 -3.97 6.52 2.85
C PHE A 104 -4.47 7.46 3.95
N HIS A 105 -3.62 8.37 4.44
CA HIS A 105 -3.93 9.28 5.54
C HIS A 105 -5.07 10.27 5.21
N SER A 106 -5.36 10.49 3.92
CA SER A 106 -6.50 11.27 3.45
C SER A 106 -7.86 10.63 3.75
N SER A 107 -7.92 9.32 3.97
CA SER A 107 -9.16 8.61 4.35
C SER A 107 -9.58 8.90 5.80
N PHE A 108 -8.66 9.38 6.65
CA PHE A 108 -8.89 9.43 8.10
C PHE A 108 -8.51 10.77 8.78
N SER A 109 -7.92 11.73 8.06
CA SER A 109 -7.51 13.02 8.64
C SER A 109 -8.10 14.26 7.95
N THR A 110 -8.48 15.24 8.77
CA THR A 110 -9.05 16.54 8.39
C THR A 110 -8.01 17.68 8.44
N GLY A 111 -6.72 17.35 8.28
CA GLY A 111 -5.63 18.32 8.42
C GLY A 111 -5.46 19.24 7.19
N THR A 112 -5.16 20.52 7.42
CA THR A 112 -4.91 21.53 6.37
C THR A 112 -3.74 21.14 5.45
N LEU A 113 -2.71 20.47 5.98
CA LEU A 113 -1.55 19.90 5.26
C LEU A 113 -1.91 18.81 4.21
N TRP A 114 -3.13 18.27 4.26
CA TRP A 114 -3.61 17.27 3.29
C TRP A 114 -4.59 17.84 2.26
N SER A 115 -5.03 19.09 2.39
CA SER A 115 -5.97 19.71 1.45
C SER A 115 -5.38 19.88 0.03
N TRP A 116 -4.14 20.36 -0.07
CA TRP A 116 -3.23 20.27 -1.22
C TRP A 116 -3.02 18.82 -1.70
N ILE A 117 -2.64 17.87 -0.84
CA ILE A 117 -2.40 16.46 -1.27
C ILE A 117 -3.68 15.80 -1.82
N LYS A 118 -4.87 16.16 -1.31
CA LYS A 118 -6.17 15.73 -1.86
C LYS A 118 -6.38 16.17 -3.32
N SER A 119 -5.70 17.22 -3.81
CA SER A 119 -5.76 17.57 -5.23
C SER A 119 -4.95 16.61 -6.11
N PHE A 120 -4.08 15.79 -5.52
CA PHE A 120 -3.21 14.83 -6.22
C PHE A 120 -3.63 13.37 -6.03
N ILE A 121 -4.37 13.05 -4.97
CA ILE A 121 -4.99 11.73 -4.75
C ILE A 121 -6.40 11.76 -5.35
N TRP A 122 -6.70 10.85 -6.27
CA TRP A 122 -8.06 10.74 -6.80
C TRP A 122 -8.98 10.19 -5.70
N THR A 123 -9.68 11.10 -5.03
CA THR A 123 -10.72 10.83 -4.05
C THR A 123 -12.08 10.84 -4.76
N SER A 124 -12.56 9.66 -5.15
CA SER A 124 -13.93 9.52 -5.66
C SER A 124 -14.92 9.51 -4.50
N GLU A 125 -16.20 9.84 -4.73
CA GLU A 125 -17.26 9.65 -3.72
C GLU A 125 -17.37 8.21 -3.20
N ALA A 126 -16.76 7.24 -3.90
CA ALA A 126 -16.75 5.81 -3.57
C ALA A 126 -15.46 5.32 -2.88
N GLY A 127 -14.50 6.20 -2.55
CA GLY A 127 -13.30 5.84 -1.78
C GLY A 127 -11.98 6.49 -2.25
N THR A 128 -10.91 6.23 -1.49
CA THR A 128 -9.55 6.73 -1.73
C THR A 128 -8.72 5.70 -2.49
N SER A 129 -8.14 6.09 -3.63
CA SER A 129 -7.20 5.26 -4.40
C SER A 129 -5.81 5.88 -4.44
N ALA A 130 -4.77 5.07 -4.21
CA ALA A 130 -3.37 5.48 -4.36
C ALA A 130 -2.69 4.59 -5.39
N VAL A 131 -2.00 5.22 -6.35
CA VAL A 131 -1.24 4.53 -7.40
C VAL A 131 0.23 4.92 -7.29
N VAL A 132 1.08 3.91 -7.09
CA VAL A 132 2.54 4.11 -7.06
C VAL A 132 3.15 3.65 -8.37
N SER A 133 3.78 4.59 -9.08
CA SER A 133 4.47 4.34 -10.34
C SER A 133 5.99 4.51 -10.19
N GLY A 134 6.75 3.77 -10.99
CA GLY A 134 8.22 3.80 -10.94
C GLY A 134 8.85 2.72 -11.80
N VAL A 135 10.16 2.77 -11.99
CA VAL A 135 10.90 1.83 -12.87
C VAL A 135 10.79 0.36 -12.39
N ALA A 136 10.98 -0.58 -13.30
CA ALA A 136 11.03 -2.00 -12.95
C ALA A 136 12.19 -2.27 -11.98
N GLY A 137 12.01 -3.18 -11.02
CA GLY A 137 13.05 -3.52 -10.04
C GLY A 137 13.22 -2.54 -8.87
N ILE A 138 12.59 -1.37 -8.88
CA ILE A 138 12.73 -0.36 -7.80
C ILE A 138 12.13 -0.78 -6.44
N GLY A 139 11.49 -1.95 -6.35
CA GLY A 139 10.95 -2.47 -5.08
C GLY A 139 9.48 -2.12 -4.78
N LYS A 140 8.68 -1.69 -5.76
CA LYS A 140 7.24 -1.39 -5.56
C LYS A 140 6.46 -2.54 -4.88
N THR A 141 6.68 -3.78 -5.33
CA THR A 141 6.04 -4.97 -4.74
C THR A 141 6.54 -5.21 -3.31
N THR A 142 7.84 -5.02 -3.06
CA THR A 142 8.44 -5.12 -1.73
C THR A 142 7.87 -4.07 -0.77
N MET A 143 7.59 -2.86 -1.25
CA MET A 143 6.95 -1.81 -0.47
C MET A 143 5.52 -2.17 -0.07
N VAL A 144 4.71 -2.73 -0.98
CA VAL A 144 3.38 -3.24 -0.63
C VAL A 144 3.48 -4.36 0.41
N GLN A 145 4.45 -5.26 0.27
CA GLN A 145 4.72 -6.30 1.26
C GLN A 145 5.08 -5.71 2.63
N LYS A 146 5.86 -4.63 2.67
CA LYS A 146 6.20 -3.91 3.91
C LYS A 146 4.98 -3.27 4.57
N ILE A 147 4.12 -2.60 3.80
CA ILE A 147 2.86 -2.01 4.30
C ILE A 147 2.00 -3.08 4.97
N VAL A 148 1.84 -4.23 4.32
CA VAL A 148 1.07 -5.36 4.85
C VAL A 148 1.67 -5.90 6.14
N TYR A 149 2.99 -6.07 6.16
CA TYR A 149 3.70 -6.59 7.33
C TYR A 149 3.52 -5.68 8.55
N GLU A 150 3.61 -4.37 8.36
CA GLU A 150 3.42 -3.38 9.43
C GLU A 150 1.96 -3.27 9.86
N TRP A 151 1.01 -3.29 8.92
CA TRP A 151 -0.43 -3.30 9.24
C TRP A 151 -0.83 -4.54 10.06
N ALA A 152 -0.32 -5.71 9.68
CA ALA A 152 -0.59 -6.95 10.39
C ALA A 152 -0.06 -6.93 11.84
N ARG A 153 1.01 -6.18 12.10
CA ARG A 153 1.55 -5.92 13.45
C ARG A 153 0.84 -4.78 14.19
N GLY A 154 -0.08 -4.08 13.52
CA GLY A 154 -0.80 -2.93 14.07
C GLY A 154 0.02 -1.65 14.14
N GLU A 155 1.09 -1.53 13.36
CA GLU A 155 2.01 -0.37 13.39
C GLU A 155 1.51 0.78 12.52
N ILE A 156 0.78 0.48 11.44
CA ILE A 156 0.23 1.47 10.51
C ILE A 156 -1.22 1.15 10.17
N TYR A 157 -1.96 2.19 9.77
CA TYR A 157 -3.36 2.10 9.34
C TYR A 157 -4.28 1.32 10.29
N PRO A 158 -4.36 1.71 11.57
CA PRO A 158 -5.23 1.03 12.55
C PRO A 158 -6.72 1.12 12.19
N ASP A 159 -7.10 2.09 11.37
CA ASP A 159 -8.47 2.31 10.92
C ASP A 159 -8.97 1.26 9.93
N PHE A 160 -8.07 0.55 9.22
CA PHE A 160 -8.46 -0.56 8.35
C PHE A 160 -8.65 -1.84 9.17
N HIS A 161 -9.88 -2.35 9.17
CA HIS A 161 -10.25 -3.59 9.86
C HIS A 161 -9.67 -4.81 9.16
N PHE A 162 -9.70 -4.85 7.83
CA PHE A 162 -9.19 -5.95 7.02
C PHE A 162 -8.38 -5.42 5.82
N VAL A 163 -7.32 -6.15 5.43
CA VAL A 163 -6.48 -5.81 4.29
C VAL A 163 -6.34 -7.03 3.39
N PHE A 164 -6.72 -6.89 2.12
CA PHE A 164 -6.62 -7.95 1.13
C PHE A 164 -5.53 -7.62 0.11
N ILE A 165 -4.72 -8.62 -0.24
CA ILE A 165 -3.61 -8.44 -1.17
C ILE A 165 -3.80 -9.40 -2.33
N PHE A 166 -3.85 -8.84 -3.53
CA PHE A 166 -3.92 -9.61 -4.76
C PHE A 166 -2.73 -9.29 -5.63
N LYS A 167 -2.12 -10.32 -6.21
CA LYS A 167 -1.10 -10.12 -7.24
C LYS A 167 -1.80 -10.02 -8.58
N CYS A 168 -1.61 -8.92 -9.30
CA CYS A 168 -2.21 -8.76 -10.62
C CYS A 168 -1.82 -9.88 -11.60
N ARG A 169 -0.64 -10.50 -11.43
CA ARG A 169 -0.23 -11.66 -12.25
C ARG A 169 -1.13 -12.88 -12.03
N ASP A 170 -1.53 -13.11 -10.79
CA ASP A 170 -2.39 -14.23 -10.40
C ASP A 170 -3.81 -13.95 -10.93
N LEU A 171 -4.29 -12.71 -10.79
CA LEU A 171 -5.58 -12.27 -11.35
C LEU A 171 -5.63 -12.36 -12.89
N ASN A 172 -4.56 -11.96 -13.58
CA ASN A 172 -4.48 -12.06 -15.04
C ASN A 172 -4.47 -13.50 -15.57
N SER A 173 -4.21 -14.48 -14.70
CA SER A 173 -4.21 -15.91 -15.05
C SER A 173 -5.61 -16.54 -14.96
N LEU A 174 -6.59 -15.83 -14.38
CA LEU A 174 -7.97 -16.30 -14.27
C LEU A 174 -8.65 -16.29 -15.64
N LYS A 175 -9.23 -17.42 -16.03
CA LYS A 175 -9.88 -17.62 -17.33
C LYS A 175 -11.40 -17.47 -17.30
N CYS A 176 -11.96 -17.17 -16.14
CA CYS A 176 -13.40 -17.05 -15.93
C CYS A 176 -13.73 -15.78 -15.15
N GLU A 177 -14.96 -15.31 -15.29
CA GLU A 177 -15.47 -14.23 -14.47
C GLU A 177 -15.57 -14.70 -13.01
N ILE A 178 -14.88 -14.00 -12.12
CA ILE A 178 -14.92 -14.24 -10.67
C ILE A 178 -15.41 -12.97 -9.99
N ASN A 179 -16.23 -13.11 -8.94
CA ASN A 179 -16.58 -11.97 -8.10
C ASN A 179 -15.63 -11.84 -6.91
N LEU A 180 -15.60 -10.65 -6.30
CA LEU A 180 -14.69 -10.33 -5.20
C LEU A 180 -14.85 -11.27 -4.00
N LYS A 181 -16.08 -11.71 -3.71
CA LYS A 181 -16.34 -12.66 -2.62
C LYS A 181 -15.64 -14.00 -2.87
N HIS A 182 -15.77 -14.56 -4.06
CA HIS A 182 -15.09 -15.82 -4.39
C HIS A 182 -13.57 -15.64 -4.37
N LEU A 183 -13.06 -14.54 -4.93
CA LEU A 183 -11.63 -14.23 -4.92
C LEU A 183 -11.06 -14.15 -3.49
N ILE A 184 -11.76 -13.48 -2.57
CA ILE A 184 -11.35 -13.40 -1.15
C ILE A 184 -11.40 -14.78 -0.49
N LEU A 185 -12.43 -15.59 -0.77
CA LEU A 185 -12.57 -16.90 -0.13
C LEU A 185 -11.58 -17.94 -0.66
N ASP A 186 -11.14 -17.80 -1.90
CA ASP A 186 -10.11 -18.65 -2.50
C ASP A 186 -8.74 -18.33 -1.90
N GLU A 187 -8.39 -17.05 -1.73
CA GLU A 187 -7.11 -16.64 -1.12
C GLU A 187 -7.11 -16.69 0.41
N TYR A 188 -8.26 -16.48 1.06
CA TYR A 188 -8.40 -16.41 2.51
C TYR A 188 -9.56 -17.30 3.02
N PRO A 189 -9.42 -18.64 2.97
CA PRO A 189 -10.50 -19.56 3.32
C PRO A 189 -11.05 -19.42 4.75
N HIS A 190 -10.24 -18.92 5.69
CA HIS A 190 -10.65 -18.68 7.08
C HIS A 190 -11.72 -17.59 7.22
N LEU A 191 -11.94 -16.77 6.19
CA LEU A 191 -12.96 -15.72 6.18
C LEU A 191 -14.35 -16.21 5.75
N ARG A 192 -14.50 -17.50 5.38
CA ARG A 192 -15.75 -18.06 4.86
C ARG A 192 -16.98 -17.75 5.70
N ASN A 193 -16.85 -17.80 7.01
CA ASN A 193 -17.97 -17.63 7.93
C ASN A 193 -18.29 -16.16 8.23
N VAL A 194 -17.37 -15.23 7.94
CA VAL A 194 -17.52 -13.80 8.28
C VAL A 194 -17.64 -12.90 7.06
N VAL A 195 -17.38 -13.41 5.84
CA VAL A 195 -17.34 -12.58 4.63
C VAL A 195 -18.65 -11.81 4.39
N GLY A 196 -19.79 -12.36 4.82
CA GLY A 196 -21.08 -11.66 4.75
C GLY A 196 -21.16 -10.44 5.68
N GLU A 197 -20.55 -10.53 6.86
CA GLU A 197 -20.49 -9.45 7.85
C GLU A 197 -19.52 -8.35 7.41
N LEU A 198 -18.42 -8.70 6.74
CA LEU A 198 -17.46 -7.74 6.20
C LEU A 198 -18.12 -6.74 5.23
N TRP A 199 -19.08 -7.20 4.43
CA TRP A 199 -19.77 -6.34 3.47
C TRP A 199 -20.76 -5.35 4.09
N LYS A 200 -21.11 -5.49 5.38
CA LYS A 200 -22.00 -4.54 6.05
C LYS A 200 -21.33 -3.20 6.31
N HIS A 201 -19.99 -3.16 6.37
CA HIS A 201 -19.21 -1.97 6.67
C HIS A 201 -17.99 -1.85 5.73
N PRO A 202 -18.19 -1.60 4.43
CA PRO A 202 -17.10 -1.57 3.45
C PRO A 202 -16.13 -0.39 3.64
N ASP A 203 -16.54 0.64 4.38
CA ASP A 203 -15.76 1.85 4.65
C ASP A 203 -14.76 1.69 5.82
N ARG A 204 -14.71 0.49 6.45
CA ARG A 204 -13.89 0.18 7.63
C ARG A 204 -12.96 -1.00 7.39
#